data_AF-A0A7J2U025-F1
#
_entry.id   AF-A0A7J2U025-F1
#
_cell.length_a   1.000
_cell.length_b   1.000
_cell.length_c   1.000
_cell.angle_alpha   90.00
_cell.angle_beta   90.00
_cell.angle_gamma   90.00
#
_symmetry.space_group_name_H-M   'P 1'
#
loop_
_entity.id
_entity.type
_entity.pdbx_description
1 polymer ?
#
loop_
_entity_poly.entity_id
_entity_poly.type
_entity_poly.pdbx_seq_one_letter_code
_entity_poly.pdbx_strand_id
1 'polypeptide(L)'
;MVVFLDIETSSLHADIGSLIVAGFLTEKEEKFFFVETPKDEGQVLEDILKYFERIRKEKIYVWNASFDIPFLISRCLKHGIKAKIFTQLKI
;
A
#
# COMPACT_ATOMS: atom_id res chain seq x y z
N MET A 1 18.52 -2.69 0.41
CA MET A 1 17.97 -2.15 -0.84
C MET A 1 17.01 -1.02 -0.50
N VAL A 2 16.88 -0.08 -1.43
CA VAL A 2 15.90 1.01 -1.34
C VAL A 2 14.65 0.60 -2.10
N VAL A 3 13.47 0.90 -1.53
CA VAL A 3 12.18 0.73 -2.20
C VAL A 3 11.49 2.08 -2.25
N PHE A 4 10.95 2.46 -3.39
CA PHE A 4 10.05 3.60 -3.53
C PHE A 4 8.63 3.09 -3.63
N LEU A 5 7.70 3.73 -2.93
CA LEU A 5 6.28 3.43 -2.95
C LEU A 5 5.50 4.70 -3.32
N ASP A 6 4.50 4.51 -4.16
CA ASP A 6 3.49 5.50 -4.52
C ASP A 6 2.14 4.79 -4.69
N ILE A 7 1.04 5.48 -4.37
CA ILE A 7 -0.32 4.95 -4.57
C ILE A 7 -1.19 5.93 -5.35
N GLU A 8 -2.10 5.38 -6.15
CA GLU A 8 -3.17 6.14 -6.79
C GLU A 8 -4.51 5.74 -6.19
N THR A 9 -5.36 6.74 -5.99
CA THR A 9 -6.62 6.59 -5.27
C THR A 9 -7.74 7.34 -5.99
N SER A 10 -8.98 6.89 -5.85
CA SER A 10 -10.13 7.56 -6.46
C SER A 10 -10.56 8.85 -5.74
N SER A 11 -9.96 9.17 -4.58
CA SER A 11 -10.27 10.33 -3.75
C SER A 11 -9.16 10.59 -2.73
N LEU A 12 -9.02 11.84 -2.30
CA LEU A 12 -8.13 12.23 -1.19
C LEU A 12 -8.62 11.75 0.19
N HIS A 13 -9.82 11.18 0.27
CA HIS A 13 -10.43 10.73 1.52
C HIS A 13 -10.66 9.22 1.50
N ALA A 14 -10.01 8.50 2.44
CA ALA A 14 -9.98 7.04 2.46
C ALA A 14 -11.30 6.39 2.91
N ASP A 15 -12.24 7.14 3.50
CA ASP A 15 -13.55 6.67 3.92
C ASP A 15 -14.54 6.56 2.75
N ILE A 16 -14.40 7.43 1.75
CA ILE A 16 -15.23 7.47 0.53
C ILE A 16 -14.50 6.94 -0.72
N GLY A 17 -13.17 7.03 -0.76
CA GLY A 17 -12.34 6.58 -1.88
C GLY A 17 -11.99 5.10 -1.83
N SER A 18 -11.22 4.66 -2.81
CA SER A 18 -10.65 3.33 -2.95
C SER A 18 -9.21 3.42 -3.46
N LEU A 19 -8.41 2.39 -3.17
CA LEU A 19 -7.15 2.17 -3.85
C LEU A 19 -7.42 1.85 -5.33
N ILE A 20 -6.62 2.41 -6.23
CA ILE A 20 -6.62 2.10 -7.67
C ILE A 20 -5.37 1.30 -8.03
N VAL A 21 -4.20 1.77 -7.60
CA VAL A 21 -2.93 1.04 -7.77
C VAL A 21 -1.96 1.37 -6.64
N ALA A 22 -1.15 0.39 -6.24
CA ALA A 22 0.08 0.61 -5.49
C ALA A 22 1.29 0.21 -6.34
N GLY A 23 2.20 1.15 -6.55
CA GLY A 23 3.44 0.97 -7.29
C GLY A 23 4.63 0.86 -6.35
N PHE A 24 5.53 -0.07 -6.66
CA PHE A 24 6.78 -0.26 -5.94
C PHE A 24 7.94 -0.31 -6.92
N LEU A 25 8.96 0.51 -6.69
CA LEU A 25 10.19 0.51 -7.47
C LEU A 25 11.36 0.10 -6.58
N THR A 26 12.14 -0.86 -7.07
CA THR A 26 13.40 -1.28 -6.47
C THR A 26 14.52 -1.17 -7.50
N GLU A 27 15.77 -1.40 -7.09
CA GLU A 27 16.90 -1.49 -8.03
C GLU A 27 16.77 -2.62 -9.08
N LYS A 28 15.93 -3.62 -8.82
CA LYS A 28 15.85 -4.85 -9.63
C LYS A 28 14.57 -4.95 -10.46
N GLU A 29 13.47 -4.46 -9.92
CA GLU A 29 12.15 -4.60 -10.51
C GLU A 29 11.20 -3.47 -10.11
N GLU A 30 10.23 -3.26 -10.98
CA GLU A 30 8.99 -2.55 -10.72
C GLU A 30 7.89 -3.57 -10.40
N LYS A 31 7.06 -3.28 -9.41
CA LYS A 31 5.94 -4.13 -9.01
C LYS A 31 4.70 -3.29 -8.80
N PHE A 32 3.61 -3.67 -9.47
CA PHE A 32 2.34 -2.98 -9.37
C PHE A 32 1.25 -3.91 -8.86
N PHE A 33 0.34 -3.36 -8.07
CA PHE A 33 -0.87 -4.02 -7.60
C PHE A 33 -2.08 -3.19 -8.02
N PHE A 34 -2.77 -3.64 -9.08
CA PHE A 34 -3.94 -2.95 -9.62
C PHE A 34 -5.23 -3.49 -9.00
N VAL A 35 -6.15 -2.58 -8.68
CA VAL A 35 -7.52 -2.91 -8.30
C VAL A 35 -8.39 -2.79 -9.55
N GLU A 36 -8.57 -3.92 -10.25
CA GLU A 36 -9.33 -3.96 -11.52
C GLU A 36 -10.81 -3.67 -11.31
N THR A 37 -11.39 -4.18 -10.21
CA THR A 37 -12.76 -3.88 -9.80
C THR A 37 -12.85 -3.53 -8.32
N PRO A 38 -13.87 -2.77 -7.88
CA PRO A 38 -14.03 -2.43 -6.46
C PRO A 38 -14.11 -3.64 -5.52
N LYS A 39 -14.50 -4.82 -6.01
CA LYS A 39 -14.60 -6.05 -5.22
C LYS A 39 -13.22 -6.65 -4.92
N ASP A 40 -12.21 -6.33 -5.72
CA ASP A 40 -10.86 -6.90 -5.62
C ASP A 40 -9.99 -6.16 -4.61
N GLU A 41 -10.37 -4.95 -4.20
CA GLU A 41 -9.56 -4.08 -3.33
C GLU A 41 -9.10 -4.81 -2.06
N GLY A 42 -9.98 -5.58 -1.41
CA GLY A 42 -9.62 -6.35 -0.21
C GLY A 42 -8.50 -7.35 -0.47
N GLN A 43 -8.59 -8.12 -1.57
CA GLN A 43 -7.55 -9.11 -1.91
C GLN A 43 -6.23 -8.42 -2.29
N VAL A 44 -6.31 -7.31 -3.03
CA VAL A 44 -5.15 -6.51 -3.43
C VAL A 44 -4.43 -5.94 -2.19
N LEU A 45 -5.18 -5.44 -1.21
CA LEU A 45 -4.60 -4.97 0.06
C LEU A 45 -3.85 -6.10 0.77
N GLU A 46 -4.41 -7.31 0.87
CA GLU A 46 -3.69 -8.44 1.45
C GLU A 46 -2.39 -8.76 0.72
N ASP A 47 -2.38 -8.70 -0.61
CA ASP A 47 -1.19 -8.98 -1.41
C ASP A 47 -0.12 -7.89 -1.26
N ILE A 48 -0.54 -6.63 -1.10
CA ILE A 48 0.35 -5.53 -0.70
C ILE A 48 0.94 -5.80 0.70
N LEU A 49 0.15 -6.23 1.68
CA LEU A 49 0.66 -6.57 3.02
C LEU A 49 1.67 -7.74 2.97
N LYS A 50 1.40 -8.77 2.17
CA LYS A 50 2.36 -9.87 1.94
C LYS A 50 3.66 -9.37 1.32
N TYR A 51 3.58 -8.39 0.41
CA TYR A 51 4.78 -7.79 -0.17
C TYR A 51 5.54 -6.95 0.86
N PHE A 52 4.85 -6.17 1.69
CA PHE A 52 5.48 -5.46 2.81
C PHE A 52 6.22 -6.40 3.77
N GLU A 53 5.67 -7.58 4.07
CA GLU A 53 6.39 -8.58 4.88
C GLU A 53 7.69 -9.04 4.20
N ARG A 54 7.66 -9.24 2.87
CA ARG A 54 8.84 -9.61 2.08
C ARG A 54 9.93 -8.53 2.11
N ILE A 55 9.55 -7.26 2.10
CA ILE A 55 10.48 -6.12 2.08
C ILE A 55 10.66 -5.44 3.45
N ARG A 56 10.16 -6.03 4.54
CA ARG A 56 10.07 -5.39 5.87
C ARG A 56 11.39 -4.80 6.39
N LYS A 57 12.53 -5.38 6.00
CA LYS A 57 13.86 -4.93 6.47
C LYS A 57 14.42 -3.76 5.67
N GLU A 58 13.87 -3.51 4.48
CA GLU A 58 14.32 -2.49 3.54
C GLU A 58 13.86 -1.09 3.97
N LYS A 59 14.55 -0.05 3.48
CA LYS A 59 14.12 1.34 3.65
C LYS A 59 13.15 1.68 2.53
N ILE A 60 11.96 2.14 2.89
CA ILE A 60 10.90 2.52 1.96
C ILE A 60 10.85 4.05 1.92
N TYR A 61 10.89 4.65 0.75
CA TYR A 61 10.66 6.08 0.55
C TYR A 61 9.27 6.28 -0.05
N VAL A 62 8.54 7.22 0.52
CA VAL A 62 7.20 7.61 0.08
C VAL A 62 7.18 9.12 0.03
N TRP A 63 6.73 9.68 -1.10
CA TRP A 63 6.52 11.12 -1.18
C TRP A 63 5.24 11.47 -0.43
N ASN A 64 5.31 12.37 0.56
CA ASN A 64 4.16 12.72 1.40
C ASN A 64 3.52 11.51 2.13
N ALA A 65 4.33 10.71 2.84
CA ALA A 65 3.89 9.52 3.58
C ALA A 65 2.69 9.73 4.54
N SER A 66 2.41 10.97 4.96
CA SER A 66 1.21 11.36 5.71
C SER A 66 -0.11 11.14 4.96
N PHE A 67 -0.07 10.87 3.65
CA PHE A 67 -1.23 10.49 2.85
C PHE A 67 -1.29 8.98 2.63
N ASP A 68 -0.31 8.41 1.92
CA ASP A 68 -0.33 7.04 1.40
C ASP A 68 -0.49 6.00 2.50
N ILE A 69 0.27 6.15 3.59
CA ILE A 69 0.30 5.17 4.66
C ILE A 69 -1.01 5.18 5.46
N PRO A 70 -1.52 6.33 5.93
CA PRO A 70 -2.86 6.39 6.48
C PRO A 70 -3.94 5.89 5.53
N PHE A 71 -3.86 6.21 4.23
CA PHE A 71 -4.85 5.74 3.25
C PHE A 71 -4.89 4.21 3.20
N LEU A 72 -3.74 3.55 3.00
CA LEU A 72 -3.66 2.09 2.98
C LEU A 72 -4.13 1.45 4.29
N ILE A 73 -3.78 2.02 5.46
CA ILE A 73 -4.26 1.55 6.76
C ILE A 73 -5.78 1.65 6.85
N SER A 74 -6.36 2.80 6.50
CA SER A 74 -7.81 3.02 6.53
C SER A 74 -8.55 2.06 5.60
N ARG A 75 -8.01 1.80 4.40
CA ARG A 75 -8.58 0.81 3.48
C ARG A 75 -8.50 -0.61 4.03
N CYS A 76 -7.37 -1.00 4.64
CA CYS A 76 -7.26 -2.29 5.33
C CYS A 76 -8.34 -2.43 6.41
N LEU A 77 -8.52 -1.41 7.25
CA LEU A 77 -9.53 -1.42 8.32
C LEU A 77 -10.96 -1.50 7.76
N LYS A 78 -11.26 -0.79 6.67
CA LYS A 78 -12.57 -0.85 5.99
C LYS A 78 -12.93 -2.27 5.54
N HIS A 79 -11.94 -3.05 5.12
CA HIS A 79 -12.08 -4.44 4.68
C HIS A 79 -11.88 -5.47 5.81
N GLY A 80 -11.69 -5.03 7.06
CA GLY A 80 -11.48 -5.93 8.21
C GLY A 80 -10.09 -6.60 8.25
N ILE A 81 -9.11 -6.06 7.52
CA ILE A 81 -7.76 -6.58 7.39
C ILE A 81 -6.85 -5.99 8.47
N LYS A 82 -6.02 -6.83 9.10
CA LYS A 82 -5.06 -6.40 10.13
C LYS A 82 -3.85 -5.69 9.51
N ALA A 83 -3.67 -4.42 9.82
CA ALA A 83 -2.62 -3.55 9.27
C ALA A 83 -1.37 -3.40 10.17
N LYS A 84 -1.03 -4.41 11.00
CA LYS A 84 0.07 -4.29 11.99
C LYS A 84 1.44 -4.04 11.34
N ILE A 85 1.66 -4.55 10.13
CA ILE A 85 2.95 -4.44 9.42
C ILE A 85 3.43 -3.00 9.26
N PHE A 86 2.52 -2.02 9.09
CA PHE A 86 2.90 -0.61 8.95
C PHE A 86 3.67 -0.05 10.16
N THR A 87 3.48 -0.60 11.36
CA THR A 87 4.24 -0.22 12.57
C THR A 87 5.68 -0.75 12.58
N GLN A 88 6.02 -1.64 11.64
CA GLN A 88 7.30 -2.33 11.56
C GLN A 88 8.11 -1.92 10.31
N LEU A 89 7.51 -1.12 9.43
CA LEU A 89 8.16 -0.63 8.22
C LEU A 89 9.15 0.48 8.55
N LYS A 90 10.24 0.56 7.78
CA LYS A 90 11.20 1.66 7.84
C LYS A 90 10.87 2.67 6.75
N ILE A 91 9.90 3.53 7.02
CA ILE A 91 9.46 4.63 6.14
C ILE A 91 10.25 5.90 6.49
#